data_AF-A0A526REU7-F1
#
_entry.id   AF-A0A526REU7-F1
#
_cell.length_a   1.000
_cell.length_b   1.000
_cell.length_c   1.000
_cell.angle_alpha   90.00
_cell.angle_beta   90.00
_cell.angle_gamma   90.00
#
_symmetry.space_group_name_H-M   'P 1'
#
loop_
_entity.id
_entity.type
_entity.pdbx_description
1 polymer ?
#
loop_
_entity_poly.entity_id
_entity_poly.type
_entity_poly.pdbx_seq_one_letter_code
_entity_poly.pdbx_strand_id
1 'polypeptide(L)'
;MAATRAYLDYNASAPLLEEARSAVVAALGAANPSSVHAEGRAARRLVEDARRDVAALVNAKAAHVVFTSGATEAAATLLTPDWRMGRGAVRMSRLYV
;
A
#
# COMPACT_ATOMS: atom_id res chain seq x y z
N MET A 1 28.20 -28.81 -13.55
CA MET A 1 27.63 -27.52 -13.09
C MET A 1 26.14 -27.73 -12.87
N ALA A 2 25.62 -27.46 -11.68
CA ALA A 2 24.17 -27.56 -11.45
C ALA A 2 23.48 -26.54 -12.37
N ALA A 3 22.45 -26.99 -13.11
CA ALA A 3 21.68 -26.12 -13.99
C ALA A 3 21.11 -24.94 -13.19
N THR A 4 21.13 -23.74 -13.76
CA THR A 4 20.50 -22.56 -13.18
C THR A 4 19.04 -22.88 -12.85
N ARG A 5 18.64 -22.69 -11.59
CA ARG A 5 17.28 -22.98 -11.14
C ARG A 5 16.28 -22.12 -11.92
N ALA A 6 15.38 -22.75 -12.66
CA ALA A 6 14.21 -22.07 -13.21
C ALA A 6 13.20 -21.80 -12.09
N TYR A 7 12.83 -20.54 -11.88
CA TYR A 7 11.80 -20.14 -10.92
C TYR A 7 10.48 -19.93 -11.65
N LEU A 8 9.53 -20.83 -11.43
CA LEU A 8 8.25 -20.90 -12.16
C LEU A 8 7.03 -20.70 -11.23
N ASP A 9 7.21 -19.98 -10.11
CA ASP A 9 6.18 -19.80 -9.08
C ASP A 9 5.93 -18.32 -8.73
N TYR A 10 5.70 -17.50 -9.77
CA TYR A 10 5.37 -16.08 -9.61
C TYR A 10 4.02 -15.86 -8.92
N ASN A 11 3.16 -16.89 -8.83
CA ASN A 11 1.89 -16.84 -8.12
C ASN A 11 2.09 -16.86 -6.60
N ALA A 12 3.14 -17.51 -6.08
CA ALA A 12 3.46 -17.48 -4.66
C ALA A 12 4.13 -16.15 -4.26
N SER A 13 5.11 -15.70 -5.06
CA SER A 13 5.75 -14.39 -4.91
C SER A 13 6.54 -14.04 -6.17
N ALA A 14 6.75 -12.75 -6.42
CA ALA A 14 7.60 -12.27 -7.49
C ALA A 14 8.93 -11.74 -6.93
N PRO A 15 10.08 -11.99 -7.59
CA PRO A 15 11.32 -11.29 -7.27
C PRO A 15 11.12 -9.77 -7.35
N LEU A 16 11.72 -9.05 -6.40
CA LEU A 16 11.65 -7.60 -6.37
C LEU A 16 12.42 -7.01 -7.56
N LEU A 17 11.81 -6.07 -8.28
CA LEU A 17 12.50 -5.28 -9.31
C LEU A 17 13.58 -4.40 -8.67
N GLU A 18 14.70 -4.17 -9.35
CA GLU A 18 15.81 -3.40 -8.79
C GLU A 18 15.41 -1.94 -8.52
N GLU A 19 14.54 -1.38 -9.36
CA GLU A 19 13.97 -0.05 -9.19
C GLU A 19 13.12 0.03 -7.92
N ALA A 20 12.31 -1.00 -7.65
CA ALA A 20 11.50 -1.09 -6.45
C ALA A 20 12.37 -1.23 -5.19
N ARG A 21 13.43 -2.06 -5.26
CA ARG A 21 14.43 -2.19 -4.19
C ARG A 21 15.10 -0.85 -3.88
N SER A 22 15.52 -0.13 -4.92
CA SER A 22 16.18 1.17 -4.80
C SER A 22 15.25 2.21 -4.17
N ALA A 23 13.98 2.25 -4.59
CA ALA A 23 12.97 3.15 -4.01
C ALA A 23 12.73 2.87 -2.52
N VAL A 24 12.62 1.59 -2.12
CA VAL A 24 12.48 1.20 -0.72
C VAL A 24 13.68 1.65 0.10
N VAL A 25 14.90 1.36 -0.36
CA VAL A 25 16.14 1.74 0.35
C VAL A 25 16.24 3.26 0.51
N ALA A 26 15.91 4.03 -0.54
CA ALA A 26 15.88 5.48 -0.47
C ALA A 26 14.84 6.00 0.55
N ALA A 27 13.68 5.35 0.64
CA ALA A 27 12.60 5.72 1.56
C ALA A 27 12.92 5.41 3.03
N LEU A 28 13.86 4.51 3.35
CA LEU A 28 14.23 4.17 4.73
C LEU A 28 14.77 5.38 5.52
N GLY A 29 15.32 6.39 4.84
CA GLY A 29 15.79 7.63 5.46
C GLY A 29 14.71 8.72 5.63
N ALA A 30 13.46 8.46 5.24
CA ALA A 30 12.40 9.46 5.29
C ALA A 30 11.99 9.79 6.74
N ALA A 31 11.66 11.06 6.98
CA ALA A 31 11.12 11.51 8.26
C ALA A 31 9.66 11.04 8.46
N ASN A 32 9.12 11.28 9.65
CA ASN A 32 7.72 10.99 9.95
C ASN A 32 6.77 11.87 9.07
N PRO A 33 5.91 11.29 8.22
CA PRO A 33 5.01 12.04 7.34
C PRO A 33 3.89 12.81 8.09
N SER A 34 3.68 12.54 9.37
CA SER A 34 2.76 13.30 10.23
C SER A 34 3.39 14.57 10.82
N SER A 35 4.70 14.76 10.67
CA SER A 35 5.39 15.97 11.12
C SER A 35 5.04 17.15 10.21
N VAL A 36 4.82 18.33 10.81
CA VAL A 36 4.51 19.57 10.08
C VAL A 36 5.74 20.24 9.49
N HIS A 37 6.95 19.80 9.87
CA HIS A 37 8.22 20.37 9.40
C HIS A 37 8.52 19.98 7.95
N ALA A 38 9.55 20.59 7.36
CA ALA A 38 9.87 20.44 5.94
C ALA A 38 10.12 18.98 5.55
N GLU A 39 10.86 18.24 6.38
CA GLU A 39 11.19 16.83 6.20
C GLU A 39 9.94 15.94 6.28
N GLY A 40 9.03 16.26 7.21
CA GLY A 40 7.75 15.57 7.33
C GLY A 40 6.85 15.79 6.11
N ARG A 41 6.77 17.02 5.61
CA ARG A 41 6.04 17.32 4.36
C ARG A 41 6.65 16.63 3.15
N ALA A 42 7.99 16.52 3.08
CA ALA A 42 8.66 15.78 2.03
C ALA A 42 8.33 14.28 2.10
N ALA A 43 8.36 13.67 3.29
CA ALA A 43 7.97 12.27 3.48
C ALA A 43 6.48 12.04 3.13
N ARG A 44 5.59 12.95 3.52
CA ARG A 44 4.18 12.90 3.14
C ARG A 44 4.00 12.95 1.62
N ARG A 45 4.77 13.80 0.94
CA ARG A 45 4.75 13.88 -0.52
C ARG A 45 5.13 12.56 -1.17
N LEU A 46 6.16 11.87 -0.67
CA LEU A 46 6.54 10.54 -1.17
C LEU A 46 5.36 9.55 -1.13
N VAL A 47 4.63 9.51 -0.01
CA VAL A 47 3.44 8.64 0.14
C VAL A 47 2.31 9.06 -0.80
N GLU A 48 2.04 10.36 -0.95
CA GLU A 48 0.99 10.85 -1.85
C GLU A 48 1.33 10.65 -3.33
N ASP A 49 2.62 10.69 -3.69
CA ASP A 49 3.10 10.40 -5.04
C ASP A 49 2.88 8.90 -5.35
N ALA A 50 3.31 8.01 -4.45
CA ALA A 50 3.05 6.57 -4.56
C ALA A 50 1.53 6.25 -4.61
N ARG A 51 0.70 6.99 -3.88
CA ARG A 51 -0.76 6.82 -3.90
C ARG A 51 -1.34 7.11 -5.29
N ARG A 52 -0.83 8.14 -5.98
CA ARG A 52 -1.27 8.48 -7.35
C ARG A 52 -0.83 7.40 -8.34
N ASP A 53 0.38 6.89 -8.21
CA ASP A 53 0.90 5.84 -9.09
C ASP A 53 0.09 4.55 -8.96
N VAL A 54 -0.20 4.11 -7.72
CA VAL A 54 -1.05 2.93 -7.48
C VAL A 54 -2.47 3.13 -8.00
N ALA A 55 -3.06 4.31 -7.84
CA ALA A 55 -4.39 4.59 -8.35
C ALA A 55 -4.45 4.50 -9.89
N ALA A 56 -3.39 4.95 -10.57
CA ALA A 56 -3.31 4.91 -12.03
C ALA A 56 -3.31 3.46 -12.59
N LEU A 57 -2.72 2.50 -11.87
CA LEU A 57 -2.71 1.08 -12.28
C LEU A 57 -4.11 0.48 -12.42
N VAL A 58 -5.09 1.03 -11.70
CA VAL A 58 -6.48 0.54 -11.65
C VAL A 58 -7.51 1.57 -12.11
N ASN A 59 -7.07 2.67 -12.74
CA ASN A 59 -7.93 3.78 -13.17
C ASN A 59 -8.84 4.35 -12.05
N ALA A 60 -8.30 4.46 -10.83
CA ALA A 60 -8.98 5.01 -9.67
C ALA A 60 -8.52 6.44 -9.37
N LYS A 61 -9.27 7.13 -8.49
CA LYS A 61 -8.81 8.39 -7.89
C LYS A 61 -7.85 8.06 -6.76
N ALA A 62 -6.78 8.83 -6.60
CA ALA A 62 -5.83 8.66 -5.49
C ALA A 62 -6.51 8.66 -4.11
N ALA A 63 -7.55 9.48 -3.92
CA ALA A 63 -8.35 9.52 -2.69
C ALA A 63 -9.08 8.20 -2.35
N HIS A 64 -9.19 7.26 -3.29
CA HIS A 64 -9.82 5.95 -3.09
C HIS A 64 -8.80 4.86 -2.75
N VAL A 65 -7.49 5.17 -2.74
CA VAL A 65 -6.44 4.22 -2.38
C VAL A 65 -6.17 4.32 -0.88
N VAL A 66 -6.22 3.19 -0.18
CA VAL A 66 -5.79 3.05 1.21
C VAL A 66 -4.64 2.04 1.24
N PHE A 67 -3.50 2.44 1.79
CA PHE A 67 -2.36 1.54 1.96
C PHE A 67 -2.58 0.65 3.19
N THR A 68 -2.32 -0.65 3.03
CA THR A 68 -2.33 -1.67 4.08
C THR A 68 -1.00 -2.43 4.05
N SER A 69 -0.75 -3.30 5.02
CA SER A 69 0.43 -4.17 5.05
C SER A 69 0.42 -5.26 3.95
N GLY A 70 -0.75 -5.55 3.37
CA GLY A 70 -0.89 -6.53 2.30
C GLY A 70 -2.35 -6.90 2.00
N ALA A 71 -2.52 -7.85 1.08
CA ALA A 71 -3.84 -8.27 0.59
C ALA A 71 -4.73 -8.87 1.70
N THR A 72 -4.16 -9.62 2.64
CA THR A 72 -4.91 -10.19 3.76
C THR A 72 -5.55 -9.11 4.64
N GLU A 73 -4.80 -8.06 4.99
CA GLU A 73 -5.33 -6.94 5.77
C GLU A 73 -6.38 -6.14 4.97
N ALA A 74 -6.14 -5.92 3.67
CA ALA A 74 -7.09 -5.22 2.81
C ALA A 74 -8.42 -5.98 2.71
N ALA A 75 -8.37 -7.30 2.51
CA ALA A 75 -9.56 -8.15 2.44
C ALA A 75 -10.30 -8.18 3.79
N ALA A 76 -9.58 -8.35 4.90
CA ALA A 76 -10.16 -8.34 6.23
C ALA A 76 -10.83 -6.99 6.54
N THR A 77 -10.17 -5.89 6.18
CA THR A 77 -10.70 -4.52 6.33
C THR A 77 -12.01 -4.39 5.55
N LEU A 78 -12.04 -4.74 4.27
CA LEU A 78 -13.23 -4.62 3.42
C LEU A 78 -14.40 -5.52 3.85
N LEU A 79 -14.11 -6.74 4.30
CA LEU A 79 -15.12 -7.75 4.62
C LEU A 79 -15.63 -7.68 6.06
N THR A 80 -14.95 -6.94 6.95
CA THR A 80 -15.42 -6.75 8.33
C THR A 80 -16.71 -5.92 8.32
N PRO A 81 -17.83 -6.43 8.86
CA PRO A 81 -19.12 -5.72 8.80
C PRO A 81 -19.22 -4.61 9.85
N ASP A 82 -18.46 -4.71 10.94
CA ASP A 82 -18.54 -3.81 12.08
C ASP A 82 -17.38 -2.82 12.07
N TRP A 83 -17.70 -1.56 11.78
CA TRP A 83 -16.76 -0.46 11.68
C TRP A 83 -16.95 0.55 12.82
N ARG A 84 -15.95 1.41 13.01
CA ARG A 84 -16.03 2.58 13.89
C ARG A 84 -15.84 3.85 13.11
N MET A 85 -16.79 4.78 13.23
CA MET A 85 -16.68 6.14 12.69
C MET A 85 -16.74 7.13 13.86
N GLY A 86 -15.57 7.66 14.23
CA GLY A 86 -15.41 8.44 15.46
C GLY A 86 -15.74 7.59 16.71
N ARG A 87 -16.70 8.04 17.52
CA ARG A 87 -17.17 7.30 18.70
C ARG A 87 -18.32 6.33 18.40
N GLY A 88 -18.92 6.38 17.21
CA GLY A 88 -20.07 5.56 16.82
C GLY A 88 -19.65 4.23 16.18
N ALA A 89 -20.39 3.16 16.49
CA ALA A 89 -20.34 1.92 15.73
C ALA A 89 -21.17 2.05 14.46
N VAL A 90 -20.66 1.54 13.34
CA VAL A 90 -21.33 1.52 12.04
C VAL A 90 -21.31 0.09 11.52
N ARG A 91 -22.49 -0.47 11.25
CA ARG A 91 -22.59 -1.81 10.67
C ARG A 91 -22.93 -1.72 9.19
N MET A 92 -22.07 -2.29 8.36
CA MET A 92 -22.26 -2.45 6.92
C MET A 92 -22.97 -3.79 6.68
N SER A 93 -24.27 -3.75 6.35
CA SER A 93 -25.07 -4.97 6.12
C SER A 93 -24.81 -5.64 4.77
N ARG A 94 -24.08 -4.97 3.88
CA ARG A 94 -23.67 -5.45 2.55
C ARG A 94 -22.39 -4.75 2.14
N LEU A 95 -21.55 -5.42 1.34
CA LEU A 95 -20.45 -4.74 0.65
C LEU A 95 -21.07 -3.70 -0.29
N TYR A 96 -20.62 -2.45 -0.18
CA TYR A 96 -20.92 -1.44 -1.19
C TYR A 96 -20.01 -1.74 -2.38
N VAL A 97 -20.55 -2.42 -3.40
CA VAL A 97 -19.91 -2.64 -4.70
C VAL A 97 -20.66 -1.84 -5.74
#